data_AF-A0A2G2C1Y6-F1
#
_entry.id   AF-A0A2G2C1Y6-F1
#
_cell.length_a   1.000
_cell.length_b   1.000
_cell.length_c   1.000
_cell.angle_alpha   90.00
_cell.angle_beta   90.00
_cell.angle_gamma   90.00
#
_symmetry.space_group_name_H-M   'P 1'
#
loop_
_entity.id
_entity.type
_entity.pdbx_description
1 polymer ?
#
loop_
_entity_poly.entity_id
_entity_poly.type
_entity_poly.pdbx_seq_one_letter_code
_entity_poly.pdbx_strand_id
1 'polypeptide(L)' 'MPAAQPSRSSVSNVIGAIVAAGFQPGAVRVHPDGSFSVDVAGNSNEAPSGHPNATNGHGNNADADDAPTWEDGL' A
#
# COMPACT_ATOMS: atom_id res chain seq x y z
N MET A 1 -11.20 -20.43 7.21
CA MET A 1 -10.74 -20.85 5.87
C MET A 1 -9.77 -19.79 5.37
N PRO A 2 -8.54 -20.13 4.95
CA PRO A 2 -7.61 -19.13 4.40
C PRO A 2 -8.24 -18.47 3.16
N ALA A 3 -8.11 -17.14 3.02
CA ALA A 3 -8.51 -16.44 1.80
C ALA A 3 -7.71 -17.03 0.62
N ALA A 4 -8.38 -17.33 -0.49
CA ALA A 4 -7.70 -17.92 -1.64
C ALA A 4 -6.67 -16.92 -2.17
N GLN A 5 -5.38 -17.27 -2.14
CA GLN A 5 -4.36 -16.36 -2.63
C GLN A 5 -4.22 -16.53 -4.15
N PRO A 6 -4.25 -15.44 -4.95
CA PRO A 6 -4.03 -15.55 -6.39
C PRO A 6 -2.63 -16.12 -6.65
N SER A 7 -2.50 -16.94 -7.70
CA SER A 7 -1.21 -17.52 -8.05
C SER A 7 -0.24 -16.45 -8.53
N ARG A 8 1.04 -16.59 -8.15
CA ARG A 8 2.11 -15.68 -8.59
C ARG A 8 2.15 -15.54 -10.12
N SER A 9 1.98 -16.64 -10.83
CA SER A 9 1.97 -16.65 -12.30
C SER A 9 0.83 -15.83 -12.89
N SER A 10 -0.36 -15.87 -12.28
CA SER A 10 -1.51 -15.08 -12.72
C SER A 10 -1.23 -13.57 -12.60
N VAL A 11 -0.71 -13.15 -11.44
CA VAL A 11 -0.34 -11.75 -11.21
C VAL A 11 0.75 -11.29 -12.18
N SER A 12 1.78 -12.12 -12.39
CA SER A 12 2.89 -11.81 -13.31
C SER A 12 2.44 -11.66 -14.76
N ASN A 13 1.49 -12.50 -15.21
CA ASN A 13 0.96 -12.42 -16.57
C ASN A 13 0.19 -11.11 -16.80
N VAL A 14 -0.64 -10.69 -15.83
CA VAL A 14 -1.39 -9.43 -15.90
C VAL A 14 -0.45 -8.23 -15.91
N ILE A 15 0.56 -8.21 -15.04
CA ILE A 15 1.58 -7.15 -15.02
C ILE A 15 2.33 -7.09 -16.35
N GLY A 16 2.73 -8.24 -16.90
CA GLY A 16 3.38 -8.32 -18.20
C GLY A 16 2.51 -7.77 -19.33
N ALA A 17 1.21 -8.07 -19.32
CA ALA A 17 0.26 -7.54 -20.28
C ALA A 17 0.09 -6.01 -20.19
N ILE A 18 0.03 -5.46 -18.96
CA ILE A 18 -0.04 -4.01 -18.72
C ILE A 18 1.21 -3.30 -19.29
N VAL A 19 2.40 -3.85 -19.02
CA VAL A 19 3.66 -3.32 -19.55
C VAL A 19 3.73 -3.44 -21.06
N ALA A 20 3.31 -4.59 -21.63
CA ALA A 20 3.28 -4.79 -23.08
C ALA A 20 2.30 -3.84 -23.79
N ALA A 21 1.24 -3.42 -23.10
CA ALA A 21 0.31 -2.40 -23.58
C ALA A 21 0.84 -0.96 -23.45
N GLY A 22 2.07 -0.77 -22.93
CA GLY A 22 2.71 0.54 -22.76
C GLY A 22 2.24 1.30 -21.52
N PHE A 23 1.54 0.63 -20.60
CA PHE A 23 1.08 1.20 -19.34
C PHE A 23 2.05 0.87 -18.20
N GLN A 24 2.12 1.75 -17.20
CA GLN A 24 2.88 1.49 -15.99
C GLN A 24 1.98 0.78 -14.96
N PRO A 25 2.29 -0.44 -14.51
CA PRO A 25 1.52 -1.08 -13.45
C PRO A 25 1.66 -0.29 -12.13
N GLY A 26 0.55 -0.17 -11.42
CA GLY A 26 0.41 0.48 -10.12
C GLY A 26 0.32 -0.55 -8.99
N ALA A 27 -0.68 -0.40 -8.12
CA ALA A 27 -0.90 -1.28 -6.98
C ALA A 27 -1.60 -2.59 -7.38
N VAL A 28 -1.26 -3.68 -6.68
CA VAL A 28 -1.99 -4.95 -6.76
C VAL A 28 -2.83 -5.09 -5.50
N ARG A 29 -4.14 -5.25 -5.65
CA ARG A 29 -5.08 -5.45 -4.54
C ARG A 29 -5.61 -6.87 -4.57
N VAL A 30 -5.65 -7.52 -3.41
CA VAL A 30 -6.23 -8.86 -3.23
C VAL A 30 -7.47 -8.74 -2.36
N HIS A 31 -8.59 -9.23 -2.87
CA HIS A 31 -9.88 -9.20 -2.18
C HIS A 31 -10.03 -10.40 -1.24
N PRO A 32 -10.90 -10.32 -0.22
CA PRO A 32 -11.12 -11.41 0.73
C PRO A 32 -11.69 -12.70 0.10
N ASP A 33 -12.32 -12.59 -1.08
CA ASP A 33 -12.80 -13.71 -1.89
C ASP A 33 -11.67 -14.40 -2.68
N GLY A 34 -10.46 -13.83 -2.66
CA GLY A 34 -9.27 -14.30 -3.37
C GLY A 34 -9.13 -13.82 -4.80
N SER A 35 -10.04 -12.97 -5.26
CA SER A 35 -9.86 -12.23 -6.51
C SER A 35 -8.78 -11.15 -6.35
N PHE A 36 -8.20 -10.69 -7.46
CA PHE A 36 -7.22 -9.61 -7.44
C PHE A 36 -7.42 -8.63 -8.58
N SER A 37 -7.02 -7.38 -8.34
CA SER A 37 -7.03 -6.29 -9.32
C SER A 37 -5.64 -5.65 -9.37
N VAL A 38 -5.26 -5.13 -10.54
CA VAL A 38 -4.01 -4.40 -10.77
C VAL A 38 -4.37 -3.02 -11.32
N ASP A 39 -4.02 -1.98 -10.57
CA ASP A 39 -4.19 -0.60 -11.02
C ASP A 39 -3.10 -0.23 -12.05
N VAL A 40 -3.35 0.78 -12.87
CA VAL A 40 -2.36 1.36 -13.78
C VAL A 40 -1.91 2.70 -13.22
N ALA A 41 -0.62 2.85 -12.94
CA ALA A 41 -0.08 4.11 -12.42
C ALA A 41 -0.41 5.28 -13.38
N GLY A 42 -1.00 6.34 -12.84
CA GLY A 42 -1.45 7.50 -13.61
C GLY A 42 -2.89 7.44 -14.13
N ASN A 43 -3.62 6.34 -13.91
CA ASN A 43 -5.07 6.31 -14.15
C ASN A 43 -5.82 6.96 -12.98
N SER A 44 -5.71 8.28 -12.82
CA SER A 44 -6.49 9.05 -11.84
C SER A 44 -7.97 9.16 -12.22
N ASN A 45 -8.59 8.08 -12.68
CA ASN A 45 -10.03 7.92 -12.78
C ASN A 45 -10.48 7.02 -11.62
N GLU A 46 -10.41 7.60 -10.42
CA GLU A 46 -11.01 7.20 -9.15
C GLU A 46 -11.71 5.82 -9.07
N ALA A 47 -11.19 4.96 -8.18
CA ALA A 47 -12.06 4.35 -7.18
C ALA A 47 -11.75 5.03 -5.85
N PRO A 48 -12.63 5.91 -5.32
CA PRO A 48 -12.43 6.44 -3.98
C PRO A 48 -12.91 5.38 -2.99
N SER A 49 -12.15 5.20 -1.92
CA SER A 49 -12.57 4.83 -0.56
C SER A 49 -11.70 3.72 0.04
N GLY A 50 -10.87 4.12 1.02
CA GLY A 50 -10.78 3.29 2.24
C GLY A 50 -9.47 2.62 2.57
N HIS A 51 -8.30 3.10 2.12
CA HIS A 51 -7.08 2.74 2.84
C HIS A 51 -6.15 3.95 2.95
N PRO A 52 -5.80 4.39 4.17
CA PRO A 52 -4.70 5.33 4.30
C PRO A 52 -3.47 4.63 3.72
N ASN A 53 -2.98 5.16 2.60
CA ASN A 53 -1.60 4.94 2.19
C ASN A 53 -0.74 5.60 3.27
N ALA A 54 -0.48 4.88 4.36
CA ALA A 54 0.60 5.19 5.28
C ALA A 54 1.87 5.04 4.44
N THR A 55 2.17 6.13 3.74
CA THR A 55 3.41 6.34 3.03
C THR A 55 4.50 5.99 4.03
N ASN A 56 5.42 5.12 3.63
CA ASN A 56 6.66 4.86 4.31
C ASN A 56 7.47 6.17 4.37
N GLY A 57 7.03 7.10 5.21
CA GLY A 57 7.76 8.27 5.64
C GLY A 57 8.46 7.85 6.92
N HIS A 58 9.77 7.71 6.83
CA HIS A 58 10.64 7.68 8.00
C HIS A 58 10.46 9.00 8.75
N GLY A 59 9.47 9.04 9.64
CA GLY A 59 9.23 10.13 10.57
C GLY A 59 9.73 9.70 11.94
N ASN A 60 11.04 9.55 12.08
CA ASN A 60 11.67 9.48 13.39
C ASN A 60 11.72 10.91 13.96
N ASN A 61 10.56 11.57 14.05
CA ASN A 61 10.44 12.68 14.97
C ASN A 61 10.19 12.00 16.31
N ALA A 62 11.28 11.65 16.99
CA ALA A 62 11.25 11.64 18.43
C ALA A 62 10.63 12.98 18.81
N ASP A 63 9.40 12.96 19.32
CA ASP A 63 8.75 14.13 19.87
C ASP A 63 9.72 14.72 20.89
N ALA A 64 10.47 15.74 20.47
CA ALA A 64 11.50 16.40 21.26
C ALA A 64 10.90 17.30 22.34
N ASP A 65 9.63 17.03 22.72
CA ASP A 65 8.82 17.80 23.63
C ASP A 65 8.23 16.95 24.78
N ASP A 66 8.52 15.64 24.86
CA ASP A 66 8.34 14.90 26.12
C ASP A 66 9.66 14.95 26.91
N ALA A 67 10.01 16.15 27.35
CA ALA A 67 11.04 16.30 28.36
C ALA A 67 10.51 15.67 29.67
N PRO A 68 11.15 14.63 30.23
CA PRO A 68 10.75 14.14 31.54
C PRO A 68 10.98 15.27 32.54
N THR A 69 9.92 15.81 33.11
CA THR A 69 10.00 16.77 34.21
C THR A 69 10.56 16.05 35.43
N TRP A 70 11.87 16.08 35.61
CA TRP A 70 12.52 15.76 36.86
C TRP A 70 12.25 16.90 37.85
N GLU A 71 11.02 17.03 38.35
CA GLU A 71 10.80 17.84 39.55
C GLU A 71 11.24 17.03 40.78
N ASP A 72 12.56 16.94 40.93
CA ASP A 72 13.22 16.65 42.19
C ASP A 72 14.03 17.88 42.59
N GLY A 73 13.60 18.53 43.68
CA GLY A 73 14.47 19.33 44.55
C GLY A 73 14.18 20.82 44.62
N LEU A 74 13.44 21.23 45.65
CA LEU A 74 13.88 22.16 46.72
C LEU A 74 12.96 22.05 47.94
#